data_AF-A0A349NDD6-F1
#
_entry.id   AF-A0A349NDD6-F1
#
_cell.length_a   1.000
_cell.length_b   1.000
_cell.length_c   1.000
_cell.angle_alpha   90.00
_cell.angle_beta   90.00
_cell.angle_gamma   90.00
#
_symmetry.space_group_name_H-M   'P 1'
#
loop_
_entity.id
_entity.type
_entity.pdbx_description
1 polymer ?
#
loop_
_entity_poly.entity_id
_entity_poly.type
_entity_poly.pdbx_seq_one_letter_code
_entity_poly.pdbx_strand_id
1 'polypeptide(L)' 'GEKVTIYLNEKLIVNQAKLYNYFDKKGPLPKAGPIQLQTHGAPVQWRNIYVKEL' A
#
# COMPACT_ATOMS: atom_id res chain seq x y z
N GLY A 1 8.37 5.56 -3.55
CA GLY A 1 9.53 4.63 -3.51
C GLY A 1 9.16 3.31 -4.17
N GLU A 2 10.14 2.52 -4.60
CA GLU A 2 9.92 1.24 -5.30
C GLU A 2 9.90 0.01 -4.38
N LYS A 3 10.15 0.23 -3.09
CA LYS A 3 10.17 -0.82 -2.06
C LYS A 3 9.01 -0.62 -1.08
N VAL A 4 8.41 -1.72 -0.64
CA VAL A 4 7.33 -1.74 0.34
C VAL A 4 7.70 -2.61 1.55
N THR A 5 7.36 -2.10 2.73
CA THR A 5 7.45 -2.82 3.99
C THR A 5 6.07 -2.81 4.64
N ILE A 6 5.62 -3.97 5.14
CA ILE A 6 4.29 -4.11 5.75
C ILE A 6 4.45 -4.74 7.13
N TYR A 7 3.82 -4.09 8.11
CA TYR A 7 3.61 -4.64 9.45
C TYR A 7 2.13 -4.96 9.63
N LEU A 8 1.84 -6.12 10.20
CA LEU A 8 0.50 -6.53 10.61
C LEU A 8 0.56 -7.01 12.04
N ASN A 9 -0.24 -6.40 12.91
CA ASN A 9 -0.22 -6.68 14.36
C ASN A 9 1.22 -6.66 14.92
N GLU A 10 1.94 -5.56 14.66
CA GLU A 10 3.32 -5.32 15.12
C GLU A 10 4.40 -6.26 14.54
N LYS A 11 4.01 -7.24 13.71
CA LYS A 11 4.93 -8.18 13.07
C LYS A 11 5.31 -7.74 11.66
N LEU A 12 6.60 -7.77 11.36
CA LEU A 12 7.11 -7.59 9.99
C LEU A 12 6.70 -8.79 9.13
N ILE A 13 5.83 -8.56 8.15
CA ILE A 13 5.33 -9.63 7.25
C ILE A 13 5.79 -9.46 5.80
N VAL A 14 6.17 -8.24 5.39
CA VAL A 14 6.81 -7.97 4.09
C VAL A 14 7.97 -7.01 4.34
N ASN A 15 9.18 -7.38 3.91
CA ASN A 15 10.38 -6.60 4.15
C ASN A 15 11.01 -6.14 2.83
N GLN A 16 10.99 -4.82 2.58
CA GLN A 16 11.64 -4.19 1.42
C GLN A 16 11.34 -4.85 0.06
N ALA A 17 10.13 -5.40 -0.11
CA ALA A 17 9.75 -6.07 -1.34
C ALA A 17 9.61 -5.05 -2.49
N LYS A 18 9.94 -5.47 -3.72
CA LYS A 18 9.76 -4.65 -4.90
C LYS A 18 8.27 -4.47 -5.20
N LEU A 19 7.84 -3.22 -5.35
CA LEU A 19 6.50 -2.87 -5.83
C LEU A 19 6.48 -2.89 -7.36
N TYR A 20 5.46 -3.52 -7.96
CA TYR A 20 5.31 -3.60 -9.41
C TYR A 20 4.12 -2.77 -9.87
N ASN A 21 4.23 -2.16 -11.04
CA ASN A 21 3.10 -1.48 -11.67
C ASN A 21 2.19 -2.53 -12.34
N TYR A 22 1.14 -2.94 -11.63
CA TYR A 22 0.16 -3.90 -12.16
C TYR A 22 -0.86 -3.26 -13.11
N PHE A 23 -1.03 -1.93 -13.07
CA PHE A 23 -1.95 -1.19 -13.93
C PHE A 23 -1.34 -0.91 -15.31
N ASP A 24 -0.06 -0.58 -15.35
CA ASP A 24 0.74 -0.48 -16.57
C ASP A 24 2.03 -1.29 -16.41
N LYS A 25 2.01 -2.52 -16.95
CA LYS A 25 3.12 -3.48 -16.85
C LYS A 25 4.39 -3.03 -17.59
N LYS A 26 4.27 -2.08 -18.52
CA LYS A 26 5.41 -1.57 -19.31
C LYS A 26 5.92 -0.23 -18.76
N GLY A 27 5.10 0.49 -17.99
CA GLY A 27 5.43 1.78 -17.41
C GLY A 27 6.09 1.71 -16.03
N PRO A 28 6.74 2.81 -15.60
CA PRO A 28 7.26 2.93 -14.24
C PRO A 28 6.11 3.02 -13.22
N LEU A 29 6.42 2.86 -11.93
CA LEU A 29 5.47 3.21 -10.88
C LEU A 29 5.16 4.71 -10.90
N PRO A 30 3.90 5.12 -10.66
CA PRO A 30 3.57 6.53 -10.50
C PRO A 30 4.30 7.13 -9.30
N LYS A 31 4.72 8.40 -9.42
CA LYS A 31 5.45 9.10 -8.35
C LYS A 31 4.58 9.40 -7.12
N ALA A 32 3.29 9.64 -7.33
CA ALA A 32 2.31 9.96 -6.30
C ALA A 32 0.93 9.44 -6.69
N GLY A 33 0.07 9.25 -5.69
CA GLY A 33 -1.32 8.83 -5.85
C GLY A 33 -2.06 8.83 -4.50
N PRO A 34 -3.38 8.69 -4.50
CA PRO A 34 -4.17 8.65 -3.26
C PRO A 34 -3.93 7.33 -2.50
N ILE A 35 -4.17 7.35 -1.19
CA ILE A 35 -4.35 6.11 -0.40
C ILE A 35 -5.79 5.63 -0.60
N GLN A 36 -5.96 4.36 -0.98
CA GLN A 36 -7.27 3.77 -1.25
C GLN A 36 -7.60 2.72 -0.19
N LEU A 37 -8.80 2.81 0.39
CA LEU A 37 -9.37 1.80 1.28
C LEU A 37 -10.45 1.03 0.52
N GLN A 38 -10.20 -0.25 0.24
CA GLN A 38 -11.14 -1.07 -0.53
C GLN A 38 -12.20 -1.68 0.38
N THR A 39 -13.45 -1.67 -0.09
CA THR A 39 -14.55 -2.49 0.43
C THR A 39 -15.02 -3.42 -0.69
N HIS A 40 -15.16 -4.71 -0.41
CA HIS A 40 -15.59 -5.68 -1.41
C HIS A 40 -16.72 -6.56 -0.88
N GLY A 41 -17.95 -6.30 -1.31
CA GLY A 41 -19.12 -7.16 -1.05
C GLY A 41 -19.59 -7.26 0.41
N ALA A 42 -18.83 -6.76 1.38
CA ALA A 42 -19.16 -6.76 2.79
C ALA A 42 -18.70 -5.46 3.48
N PRO A 43 -19.38 -5.05 4.57
CA PRO A 43 -18.95 -3.88 5.36
C PRO A 43 -17.56 -4.09 5.98
N VAL A 44 -16.71 -3.06 5.88
CA VAL A 44 -15.43 -2.96 6.58
C VAL A 44 -15.40 -1.65 7.35
N GLN A 45 -14.90 -1.68 8.57
CA GLN A 45 -14.78 -0.50 9.43
C GLN A 45 -13.30 -0.16 9.66
N TRP A 46 -12.97 1.12 9.56
CA TRP A 46 -11.61 1.64 9.71
C TRP A 46 -11.56 2.68 10.82
N ARG A 47 -10.45 2.74 11.55
CA ARG A 47 -10.15 3.79 12.53
C ARG A 47 -8.64 3.98 12.63
N ASN A 48 -8.20 5.11 13.19
CA ASN A 48 -6.78 5.40 13.44
C ASN A 48 -5.91 5.40 12.16
N ILE A 49 -6.37 6.08 11.11
CA ILE A 49 -5.65 6.21 9.84
C ILE A 49 -4.85 7.52 9.87
N TYR A 50 -3.53 7.41 9.72
CA TYR A 50 -2.61 8.56 9.73
C TYR A 50 -1.60 8.43 8.59
N VAL A 51 -1.09 9.57 8.13
CA VAL A 51 -0.04 9.63 7.10
C VAL A 51 1.10 10.50 7.59
N LYS A 52 2.33 10.07 7.33
CA LYS A 52 3.56 10.83 7.55
C LYS A 52 4.44 10.65 6.32
N GLU A 53 4.76 11.74 5.64
CA GLU A 53 5.69 11.73 4.51
C GLU A 53 7.12 11.41 4.98
N LEU A 54 7.90 10.75 4.13
CA LEU A 54 9.27 10.29 4.39
C LEU A 54 10.28 11.02 3.52
#